data_AF-A0A0F9NRP8-F1
#
_entry.id   AF-A0A0F9NRP8-F1
#
_cell.length_a   1.000
_cell.length_b   1.000
_cell.length_c   1.000
_cell.angle_alpha   90.00
_cell.angle_beta   90.00
_cell.angle_gamma   90.00
#
_symmetry.space_group_name_H-M   'P 1'
#
loop_
_entity.id
_entity.type
_entity.pdbx_description
1 polymer ?
#
loop_
_entity_poly.entity_id
_entity_poly.type
_entity_poly.pdbx_seq_one_letter_code
_entity_poly.pdbx_strand_id
1 'polypeptide(L)'
;MKTPYDQAIAELEAYPQYRHGIHWSYGLNTLKGKRQGWLDAEEKYLPLLRGMLKITEGCGLMLEHKITDEEIALLKRVEEVVGL
;
A
#
# COMPACT_ATOMS: atom_id res chain seq x y z
N MET A 1 2.91 -11.73 -1.31
CA MET A 1 3.28 -10.32 -1.11
C MET A 1 3.61 -10.11 0.35
N LYS A 2 4.76 -9.52 0.65
CA LYS A 2 5.15 -9.23 2.04
C LYS A 2 4.62 -7.85 2.41
N THR A 3 3.86 -7.74 3.50
CA THR A 3 3.32 -6.47 3.99
C THR A 3 4.20 -5.88 5.09
N PRO A 4 4.14 -4.56 5.34
CA PRO A 4 4.84 -3.93 6.46
C PRO A 4 4.47 -4.51 7.83
N TYR A 5 3.34 -5.20 7.93
CA TYR A 5 2.82 -5.77 9.18
C TYR A 5 3.27 -7.22 9.43
N ASP A 6 3.78 -7.91 8.40
CA ASP A 6 4.07 -9.35 8.48
C ASP A 6 5.11 -9.67 9.57
N GLN A 7 6.15 -8.83 9.70
CA GLN A 7 7.18 -9.03 10.71
C GLN A 7 6.62 -8.89 12.12
N ALA A 8 5.86 -7.82 12.41
CA ALA A 8 5.26 -7.61 13.72
C ALA A 8 4.25 -8.70 14.08
N ILE A 9 3.50 -9.21 13.10
CA ILE A 9 2.59 -10.35 13.29
C ILE A 9 3.37 -11.62 13.65
N ALA A 10 4.45 -11.92 12.93
CA ALA A 10 5.29 -13.09 13.20
C ALA A 10 5.99 -12.99 14.56
N GLU A 11 6.52 -11.82 14.89
CA GLU A 11 7.12 -11.53 16.20
C GLU A 11 6.11 -11.72 17.30
N LEU A 12 4.87 -11.26 17.12
CA LEU A 12 3.81 -11.55 18.08
C LEU A 12 3.57 -13.06 18.14
N GLU A 13 3.17 -13.71 17.06
CA GLU A 13 2.80 -15.15 17.05
C GLU A 13 3.88 -16.08 17.66
N ALA A 14 5.16 -15.69 17.65
CA ALA A 14 6.25 -16.41 18.29
C ALA A 14 6.25 -16.38 19.83
N TYR A 15 5.50 -15.49 20.50
CA TYR A 15 5.49 -15.43 21.97
C TYR A 15 4.76 -16.63 22.60
N PRO A 16 5.26 -17.13 23.74
CA PRO A 16 4.63 -18.25 24.44
C PRO A 16 3.17 -17.97 24.84
N GLN A 17 2.29 -18.95 24.56
CA GLN A 17 0.84 -18.82 24.74
C GLN A 17 0.39 -18.47 26.17
N TYR A 18 1.14 -18.90 27.19
CA TYR A 18 0.82 -18.60 28.60
C TYR A 18 0.93 -17.11 28.96
N ARG A 19 1.46 -16.26 28.06
CA ARG A 19 1.53 -14.79 28.22
C ARG A 19 0.48 -14.03 27.40
N HIS A 20 -0.40 -14.73 26.68
CA HIS A 20 -1.39 -14.11 25.82
C HIS A 20 -2.54 -13.54 26.67
N GLY A 21 -2.49 -12.24 26.95
CA GLY A 21 -3.58 -11.50 27.59
C GLY A 21 -4.53 -10.84 26.60
N ILE A 22 -5.50 -10.07 27.08
CA ILE A 22 -6.45 -9.34 26.21
C ILE A 22 -5.73 -8.37 25.26
N HIS A 23 -4.73 -7.64 25.76
CA HIS A 23 -3.93 -6.70 24.96
C HIS A 23 -3.17 -7.39 23.82
N TRP A 24 -2.76 -8.64 24.07
CA TRP A 24 -2.08 -9.46 23.07
C TRP A 24 -3.00 -9.77 21.88
N SER A 25 -4.15 -10.36 22.17
CA SER A 25 -5.15 -10.71 21.16
C SER A 25 -5.63 -9.47 20.40
N TYR A 26 -5.82 -8.35 21.11
CA TYR A 26 -6.16 -7.07 20.49
C TYR A 26 -5.07 -6.57 19.53
N GLY A 27 -3.81 -6.58 19.95
CA GLY A 27 -2.68 -6.17 19.12
C GLY A 27 -2.55 -7.02 17.86
N LEU A 28 -2.62 -8.35 18.01
CA LEU A 28 -2.53 -9.28 16.88
C LEU A 28 -3.69 -9.10 15.89
N ASN A 29 -4.93 -9.00 16.38
CA ASN A 29 -6.10 -8.79 15.53
C ASN A 29 -6.04 -7.44 14.80
N THR A 30 -5.56 -6.39 15.48
CA THR A 30 -5.38 -5.07 14.88
C THR A 30 -4.37 -5.12 13.73
N LEU A 31 -3.23 -5.78 13.94
CA LEU A 31 -2.20 -5.91 12.89
C LEU A 31 -2.68 -6.76 11.71
N LYS A 32 -3.40 -7.87 11.98
CA LYS A 32 -4.01 -8.69 10.92
C LYS A 32 -5.05 -7.91 10.13
N GLY A 33 -5.87 -7.09 10.79
CA GLY A 33 -6.82 -6.19 10.13
C GLY A 33 -6.12 -5.15 9.24
N LYS A 34 -5.05 -4.51 9.74
CA LYS A 34 -4.24 -3.57 8.95
C LYS A 34 -3.56 -4.25 7.75
N ARG A 35 -3.05 -5.47 7.93
CA ARG A 35 -2.51 -6.30 6.85
C ARG A 35 -3.56 -6.58 5.77
N GLN A 36 -4.78 -6.95 6.16
CA GLN A 36 -5.84 -7.18 5.18
C GLN A 36 -6.21 -5.90 4.44
N GLY A 37 -6.37 -4.78 5.15
CA GLY A 37 -6.63 -3.48 4.51
C GLY A 37 -5.54 -3.06 3.52
N TRP A 38 -4.27 -3.38 3.81
CA TRP A 38 -3.16 -3.18 2.88
C TRP A 38 -3.32 -4.02 1.61
N LEU A 39 -3.58 -5.32 1.77
CA LEU A 39 -3.77 -6.23 0.63
C LEU A 39 -4.99 -5.83 -0.21
N ASP A 40 -6.10 -5.44 0.42
CA ASP A 40 -7.30 -4.98 -0.27
C ASP A 40 -7.04 -3.68 -1.04
N ALA A 41 -6.28 -2.76 -0.45
CA ALA A 41 -5.88 -1.52 -1.11
C ALA A 41 -4.97 -1.80 -2.31
N GLU A 42 -4.06 -2.75 -2.17
CA GLU A 42 -3.16 -3.15 -3.23
C GLU A 42 -3.90 -3.88 -4.36
N GLU A 43 -4.85 -4.75 -4.05
CA GLU A 43 -5.68 -5.43 -5.04
C GLU A 43 -6.59 -4.46 -5.81
N LYS A 44 -7.15 -3.45 -5.14
CA LYS A 44 -8.14 -2.54 -5.75
C LYS A 44 -7.50 -1.30 -6.37
N TYR A 45 -6.62 -0.61 -5.64
CA TYR A 45 -6.09 0.68 -6.06
C TYR A 45 -4.84 0.57 -6.93
N LEU A 46 -3.97 -0.42 -6.71
CA LEU A 46 -2.74 -0.55 -7.51
C LEU A 46 -3.02 -0.76 -9.01
N PRO A 47 -4.01 -1.58 -9.44
CA PRO A 47 -4.36 -1.71 -10.85
C PRO A 47 -4.90 -0.41 -11.44
N LEU A 48 -5.67 0.37 -10.68
CA LEU A 48 -6.21 1.66 -11.11
C LEU A 48 -5.07 2.66 -11.32
N LEU A 49 -4.14 2.76 -10.38
CA LEU A 49 -2.96 3.63 -10.48
C LEU A 49 -2.08 3.23 -11.68
N ARG A 50 -1.85 1.93 -11.90
CA ARG A 50 -1.15 1.43 -13.10
C ARG A 50 -1.87 1.80 -14.40
N GLY A 51 -3.19 1.70 -14.43
CA GLY A 51 -4.01 2.08 -15.57
C GLY A 51 -3.89 3.58 -15.86
N MET A 52 -3.96 4.42 -14.82
CA MET A 52 -3.81 5.87 -14.94
C MET A 52 -2.43 6.24 -15.49
N LEU A 53 -1.34 5.63 -14.97
CA LEU A 53 0.02 5.88 -15.47
C LEU A 53 0.16 5.52 -16.95
N LYS A 54 -0.37 4.37 -17.38
CA LYS A 54 -0.34 3.97 -18.80
C LYS A 54 -1.10 4.93 -19.71
N ILE A 55 -2.23 5.48 -19.24
CA ILE A 55 -2.98 6.50 -19.99
C ILE A 55 -2.13 7.77 -20.10
N THR A 56 -1.49 8.21 -19.01
CA THR A 56 -0.64 9.40 -19.05
C THR A 56 0.60 9.25 -19.92
N GLU A 57 1.24 8.08 -19.92
CA GLU A 57 2.35 7.76 -20.83
C GLU A 57 1.92 7.85 -22.31
N GLY A 58 0.77 7.26 -22.66
CA GLY A 58 0.20 7.33 -24.01
C GLY A 58 -0.23 8.74 -24.43
N CYS A 59 -0.50 9.62 -23.47
CA CYS A 59 -0.86 11.02 -23.69
C CYS A 59 0.34 11.99 -23.53
N GLY A 60 1.57 11.51 -23.38
CA GLY A 60 2.74 12.29 -22.96
C GLY A 60 2.98 13.59 -23.75
N LEU A 61 2.75 13.62 -25.06
CA LEU A 61 2.92 14.82 -25.89
C LEU A 61 1.82 15.90 -25.70
N MET A 62 0.70 15.57 -25.04
CA MET A 62 -0.46 16.47 -24.85
C MET A 62 -0.55 17.08 -23.45
N LEU A 63 0.21 16.54 -22.47
CA LEU A 63 0.11 16.91 -21.06
C LEU A 63 1.14 17.96 -20.63
N GLU A 64 2.31 18.04 -21.27
CA GLU A 64 3.39 18.96 -20.88
C GLU A 64 3.01 20.45 -20.89
N HIS A 65 1.95 20.84 -21.61
CA HIS A 65 1.45 22.22 -21.65
C HIS A 65 0.13 22.43 -20.90
N LYS A 66 -0.38 21.38 -20.24
CA LYS A 66 -1.71 21.39 -19.59
C LYS A 66 -1.69 20.96 -18.12
N ILE A 67 -0.59 20.41 -17.62
CA ILE A 67 -0.48 19.99 -16.23
C ILE A 67 0.31 20.99 -15.40
N THR A 68 -0.11 21.11 -14.14
CA THR A 68 0.52 21.92 -13.11
C THR A 68 1.69 21.15 -12.44
N ASP A 69 2.56 21.89 -11.76
CA ASP A 69 3.64 21.28 -10.97
C ASP A 69 3.10 20.36 -9.86
N GLU A 70 1.93 20.69 -9.27
CA GLU A 70 1.28 19.81 -8.30
C GLU A 70 0.83 18.47 -8.90
N GLU A 71 0.30 18.48 -10.12
CA GLU A 71 -0.11 17.27 -10.83
C GLU A 71 1.10 16.41 -11.24
N ILE A 72 2.21 17.03 -11.63
CA ILE A 72 3.50 16.34 -11.85
C ILE A 72 3.98 15.67 -10.56
N ALA A 73 3.95 16.40 -9.45
CA ALA A 73 4.36 15.86 -8.16
C ALA A 73 3.47 14.69 -7.71
N LEU A 74 2.18 14.74 -8.02
CA LEU A 74 1.26 13.63 -7.77
C LEU A 74 1.60 12.41 -8.64
N LEU A 75 1.87 12.59 -9.94
CA LEU A 75 2.26 11.50 -10.83
C LEU A 75 3.52 10.79 -10.35
N LYS A 76 4.56 11.54 -9.99
CA LYS A 76 5.80 10.96 -9.45
C LYS A 76 5.56 10.13 -8.19
N ARG A 77 4.69 10.60 -7.28
CA ARG A 77 4.30 9.82 -6.10
C ARG A 77 3.56 8.53 -6.46
N VAL A 78 2.76 8.55 -7.52
CA VAL A 78 2.07 7.36 -8.01
C VAL A 78 3.06 6.37 -8.64
N GLU A 79 4.05 6.83 -9.40
CA GLU A 79 5.14 6.00 -9.95
C GLU A 79 5.89 5.26 -8.83
N GLU A 80 6.28 5.97 -7.77
CA GLU A 80 6.92 5.40 -6.58
C GLU A 80 6.08 4.28 -5.93
N VAL A 81 4.76 4.49 -5.80
CA VAL A 81 3.84 3.51 -5.23
C VAL A 81 3.66 2.29 -6.14
N VAL A 82 3.66 2.49 -7.46
CA VAL A 82 3.44 1.44 -8.45
C VAL A 82 4.70 0.59 -8.68
N GLY A 83 5.89 1.13 -8.39
CA GLY A 83 7.18 0.46 -8.55
C GLY A 83 7.67 0.43 -10.00
N LEU A 84 7.37 1.48 -10.77
CA LEU A 84 7.89 1.72 -12.12
C LEU A 84 9.12 2.64 -12.08
#